data_AF-A0A4S9C549-F1
#
_entry.id   AF-A0A4S9C549-F1
#
_cell.length_a   1.000
_cell.length_b   1.000
_cell.length_c   1.000
_cell.angle_alpha   90.00
_cell.angle_beta   90.00
_cell.angle_gamma   90.00
#
_symmetry.space_group_name_H-M   'P 1'
#
loop_
_entity.id
_entity.type
_entity.pdbx_description
1 polymer ?
#
loop_
_entity_poly.entity_id
_entity_poly.type
_entity_poly.pdbx_seq_one_letter_code
_entity_poly.pdbx_strand_id
1 'polypeptide(L)'
;MKVVDKLPSALVGSLHHITSFVGGYIAPSIQFSSGMMGVTDDLPEDQCQNYYDMSSKSWSEVCKLQGKYARLEDMSGISADANLCMQKDSKDWGTYTSLPTTISSLQQLYPQQSRPLTIRAYFAASDQIIGKGGQVYFEECWKRGNDAQGQVDFAAKRVDDTDHDNIPLVEKECLGEIFREIKDLND
;
A
#
# COMPACT_ATOMS: atom_id res chain seq x y z
N MET A 1 0.24 -15.09 -13.33
CA MET A 1 1.54 -15.73 -13.08
C MET A 1 2.61 -14.76 -13.53
N LYS A 2 3.16 -13.97 -12.61
CA LYS A 2 4.17 -12.94 -12.97
C LYS A 2 5.52 -13.67 -13.09
N VAL A 3 6.38 -13.25 -14.03
CA VAL A 3 7.67 -13.91 -14.33
C VAL A 3 8.56 -14.08 -13.07
N VAL A 4 8.42 -13.17 -12.12
CA VAL A 4 9.04 -13.22 -10.78
C VAL A 4 8.72 -14.48 -9.99
N ASP A 5 7.51 -15.03 -10.07
CA ASP A 5 7.12 -16.24 -9.35
C ASP A 5 7.95 -17.48 -9.76
N LYS A 6 8.70 -17.37 -10.88
CA LYS A 6 9.57 -18.43 -11.42
C LYS A 6 11.06 -18.17 -11.20
N LEU A 7 11.45 -17.04 -10.59
CA LEU A 7 12.85 -16.70 -10.38
C LEU A 7 13.39 -17.36 -9.09
N PRO A 8 14.54 -18.07 -9.16
CA PRO A 8 15.21 -18.58 -7.97
C PRO A 8 15.53 -17.44 -6.98
N SER A 9 15.18 -17.58 -5.70
CA SER A 9 15.44 -16.55 -4.67
C SER A 9 16.91 -16.12 -4.57
N ALA A 10 17.83 -17.05 -4.86
CA ALA A 10 19.26 -16.75 -4.93
C ALA A 10 19.60 -15.71 -6.02
N LEU A 11 18.88 -15.71 -7.14
CA LEU A 11 19.07 -14.75 -8.23
C LEU A 11 18.44 -13.39 -7.90
N VAL A 12 17.33 -13.34 -7.16
CA VAL A 12 16.74 -12.07 -6.68
C VAL A 12 17.68 -11.35 -5.71
N GLY A 13 18.32 -12.11 -4.81
CA GLY A 13 19.32 -11.60 -3.88
C GLY A 13 20.64 -11.23 -4.54
N SER A 14 21.01 -11.85 -5.66
CA SER A 14 22.28 -11.57 -6.35
C SER A 14 22.17 -10.57 -7.50
N LEU A 15 20.99 -10.05 -7.83
CA LEU A 15 20.78 -9.14 -8.98
C LEU A 15 20.20 -7.78 -8.56
N HIS A 16 20.15 -7.48 -7.26
CA HIS A 16 19.69 -6.19 -6.72
C HIS A 16 20.54 -4.99 -7.18
N HIS A 17 21.82 -5.24 -7.53
CA HIS A 17 22.72 -4.25 -8.12
C HIS A 17 22.49 -4.05 -9.64
N ILE A 18 21.68 -4.89 -10.29
CA ILE A 18 21.31 -4.74 -11.69
C ILE A 18 20.02 -3.93 -11.76
N THR A 19 20.18 -2.62 -11.94
CA THR A 19 19.10 -1.63 -12.01
C THR A 19 18.00 -1.97 -13.01
N SER A 20 18.34 -2.59 -14.15
CA SER A 20 17.35 -3.04 -15.15
C SER A 20 16.54 -4.26 -14.71
N PHE A 21 17.12 -5.16 -13.91
CA PHE A 21 16.42 -6.32 -13.36
C PHE A 21 15.45 -5.89 -12.24
N VAL A 22 15.89 -4.98 -11.37
CA VAL A 22 15.04 -4.40 -10.33
C VAL A 22 13.87 -3.63 -10.95
N GLY A 23 14.14 -2.73 -11.90
CA GLY A 23 13.09 -1.94 -12.56
C GLY A 23 12.14 -2.75 -13.45
N GLY A 24 12.66 -3.76 -14.18
CA GLY A 24 11.87 -4.51 -15.17
C GLY A 24 11.08 -5.69 -14.61
N TYR A 25 11.58 -6.34 -13.55
CA TYR A 25 11.00 -7.61 -13.06
C TYR A 25 10.56 -7.54 -11.60
N ILE A 26 11.29 -6.83 -10.74
CA ILE A 26 10.99 -6.74 -9.30
C ILE A 26 9.98 -5.62 -9.00
N ALA A 27 10.19 -4.41 -9.53
CA ALA A 27 9.35 -3.24 -9.26
C ALA A 27 7.83 -3.47 -9.52
N PRO A 28 7.39 -4.18 -10.58
CA PRO A 28 5.97 -4.48 -10.80
C PRO A 28 5.36 -5.50 -9.82
N SER A 29 6.20 -6.15 -9.00
CA SER A 29 5.79 -7.18 -8.03
C SER A 29 5.89 -6.75 -6.58
N ILE A 30 6.77 -5.80 -6.28
CA ILE A 30 6.82 -5.02 -5.04
C ILE A 30 6.15 -3.67 -5.25
N GLN A 31 4.89 -3.65 -5.72
CA GLN A 31 4.17 -2.39 -5.99
C GLN A 31 4.28 -1.42 -4.80
N PHE A 32 4.39 -1.94 -3.58
CA PHE A 32 4.64 -1.22 -2.32
C PHE A 32 5.91 -0.33 -2.27
N SER A 33 6.87 -0.46 -3.19
CA SER A 33 8.10 0.35 -3.22
C SER A 33 8.30 1.10 -4.54
N SER A 34 7.32 1.07 -5.43
CA SER A 34 7.43 1.73 -6.75
C SER A 34 7.41 3.25 -6.66
N GLY A 35 6.68 3.83 -5.70
CA GLY A 35 6.73 5.27 -5.38
C GLY A 35 8.13 5.73 -4.93
N MET A 36 8.83 4.90 -4.15
CA MET A 36 10.23 5.15 -3.74
C MET A 36 11.25 5.08 -4.89
N MET A 37 10.88 4.51 -6.05
CA MET A 37 11.78 4.30 -7.18
C MET A 37 11.71 5.40 -8.25
N GLY A 38 10.95 6.47 -7.99
CA GLY A 38 10.79 7.61 -8.91
C GLY A 38 9.92 7.27 -10.12
N VAL A 39 8.87 6.46 -9.94
CA VAL A 39 7.77 6.44 -10.91
C VAL A 39 7.11 7.81 -10.82
N THR A 40 7.12 8.50 -11.95
CA THR A 40 6.74 9.90 -12.13
C THR A 40 5.35 10.18 -11.57
N ASP A 41 5.27 10.94 -10.48
CA ASP A 41 4.08 11.74 -10.23
C ASP A 41 4.19 12.98 -11.13
N ASP A 42 3.56 12.89 -12.31
CA ASP A 42 3.25 14.08 -13.11
C ASP A 42 2.21 14.89 -12.34
N LEU A 43 2.69 15.63 -11.34
CA LEU A 43 1.86 16.55 -10.59
C LEU A 43 1.52 17.76 -11.46
N PRO A 44 0.26 18.24 -11.42
CA PRO A 44 -0.14 19.50 -12.04
C PRO A 44 0.75 20.68 -11.60
N GLU A 45 0.93 21.68 -12.47
CA GLU A 45 1.81 22.85 -12.23
C GLU A 45 1.44 23.60 -10.94
N ASP A 46 0.15 23.77 -10.68
CA ASP A 46 -0.37 24.41 -9.48
C ASP A 46 0.00 23.64 -8.21
N GLN A 47 -0.06 22.31 -8.24
CA GLN A 47 0.33 21.48 -7.11
C GLN A 47 1.85 21.50 -6.88
N CYS A 48 2.64 21.45 -7.96
CA CYS A 48 4.10 21.55 -7.85
C CYS A 48 4.52 22.89 -7.22
N GLN A 49 3.89 23.98 -7.69
CA GLN A 49 4.19 25.32 -7.18
C GLN A 49 3.75 25.47 -5.72
N ASN A 50 2.58 24.95 -5.34
CA ASN A 50 2.04 25.11 -3.99
C ASN A 50 2.78 24.27 -2.94
N TYR A 51 3.16 23.03 -3.27
CA TYR A 51 3.75 22.11 -2.29
C TYR A 51 5.28 22.14 -2.26
N TYR A 52 5.91 22.38 -3.41
CA TYR A 52 7.36 22.27 -3.55
C TYR A 52 8.03 23.58 -3.96
N ASP A 53 7.26 24.64 -4.23
CA ASP A 53 7.75 25.93 -4.74
C ASP A 53 8.57 25.77 -6.04
N MET A 54 8.14 24.84 -6.89
CA MET A 54 8.84 24.45 -8.12
C MET A 54 7.85 24.28 -9.28
N SER A 55 8.31 24.54 -10.51
CA SER A 55 7.53 24.18 -11.70
C SER A 55 7.37 22.66 -11.83
N SER A 56 6.33 22.19 -12.54
CA SER A 56 6.12 20.76 -12.80
C SER A 56 7.31 20.15 -13.56
N LYS A 57 7.93 20.92 -14.45
CA LYS A 57 9.17 20.50 -15.13
C LYS A 57 10.32 20.29 -14.16
N SER A 58 10.52 21.20 -13.22
CA SER A 58 11.58 21.08 -12.21
C SER A 58 11.32 19.91 -11.27
N TRP A 59 10.07 19.72 -10.85
CA TRP A 59 9.65 18.56 -10.05
C TRP A 59 9.93 17.24 -10.77
N SER A 60 9.56 17.13 -12.04
CA SER A 60 9.81 15.93 -12.85
C SER A 60 11.30 15.57 -12.93
N GLU A 61 12.18 16.57 -13.11
CA GLU A 61 13.64 16.32 -13.09
C GLU A 61 14.16 15.96 -11.70
N VAL A 62 13.60 16.51 -10.61
CA VAL A 62 13.93 16.09 -9.24
C VAL A 62 13.54 14.63 -9.02
N CYS A 63 12.31 14.22 -9.36
CA CYS A 63 11.84 12.84 -9.25
C CYS A 63 12.73 11.88 -10.03
N LYS A 64 13.14 12.28 -11.24
CA LYS A 64 14.05 11.50 -12.09
C LYS A 64 15.45 11.36 -11.49
N LEU A 65 16.00 12.44 -10.90
CA LEU A 65 17.28 12.40 -10.20
C LEU A 65 17.18 11.56 -8.92
N GLN A 66 16.12 11.72 -8.14
CA GLN A 66 15.85 10.91 -6.95
C GLN A 66 15.80 9.42 -7.30
N GLY A 67 15.03 9.05 -8.32
CA GLY A 67 15.01 7.67 -8.82
C GLY A 67 16.40 7.19 -9.27
N LYS A 68 17.19 8.04 -9.93
CA LYS A 68 18.57 7.71 -10.34
C LYS A 68 19.48 7.46 -9.15
N TYR A 69 19.47 8.31 -8.13
CA TYR A 69 20.34 8.20 -6.96
C TYR A 69 19.88 7.09 -6.00
N ALA A 70 18.58 6.93 -5.77
CA ALA A 70 18.03 5.82 -4.99
C ALA A 70 18.49 4.46 -5.54
N ARG A 71 18.60 4.34 -6.87
CA ARG A 71 19.11 3.14 -7.54
C ARG A 71 20.62 2.91 -7.43
N LEU A 72 21.40 3.90 -6.99
CA LEU A 72 22.83 3.78 -6.73
C LEU A 72 23.13 3.40 -5.28
N GLU A 73 22.17 3.59 -4.38
CA GLU A 73 22.25 3.15 -2.99
C GLU A 73 22.08 1.64 -2.87
N ASP A 74 22.36 1.09 -1.68
CA ASP A 74 22.11 -0.32 -1.41
C ASP A 74 20.61 -0.62 -1.39
N MET A 75 20.15 -1.39 -2.39
CA MET A 75 18.77 -1.81 -2.56
C MET A 75 18.51 -3.24 -2.07
N SER A 76 19.41 -3.78 -1.23
CA SER A 76 19.27 -5.11 -0.63
C SER A 76 17.92 -5.28 0.11
N GLY A 77 17.38 -4.22 0.72
CA GLY A 77 16.07 -4.21 1.36
C GLY A 77 14.92 -4.52 0.41
N ILE A 78 14.91 -3.93 -0.79
CA ILE A 78 13.90 -4.21 -1.83
C ILE A 78 13.95 -5.68 -2.27
N SER A 79 15.14 -6.25 -2.39
CA SER A 79 15.28 -7.67 -2.74
C SER A 79 14.88 -8.60 -1.60
N ALA A 80 15.07 -8.20 -0.35
CA ALA A 80 14.54 -8.93 0.80
C ALA A 80 13.01 -8.91 0.79
N ASP A 81 12.40 -7.75 0.53
CA ASP A 81 10.95 -7.58 0.41
C ASP A 81 10.38 -8.36 -0.78
N ALA A 82 11.04 -8.32 -1.94
CA ALA A 82 10.63 -9.11 -3.11
C ALA A 82 10.66 -10.61 -2.83
N ASN A 83 11.74 -11.11 -2.21
CA ASN A 83 11.85 -12.50 -1.79
C ASN A 83 10.75 -12.88 -0.79
N LEU A 84 10.45 -11.98 0.13
CA LEU A 84 9.41 -12.17 1.12
C LEU A 84 8.01 -12.23 0.46
N CYS A 85 7.72 -11.33 -0.47
CA CYS A 85 6.47 -11.33 -1.25
C CYS A 85 6.32 -12.55 -2.17
N MET A 86 7.43 -13.05 -2.75
CA MET A 86 7.42 -14.27 -3.57
C MET A 86 7.19 -15.55 -2.78
N GLN A 87 7.45 -15.52 -1.46
CA GLN A 87 7.24 -16.66 -0.56
C GLN A 87 5.83 -16.69 0.03
N LYS A 88 4.88 -15.91 -0.53
CA LYS A 88 3.51 -15.76 -0.02
C LYS A 88 2.80 -17.09 0.31
N ASP A 89 3.08 -18.16 -0.44
CA ASP A 89 2.42 -19.46 -0.28
C ASP A 89 3.29 -20.49 0.49
N SER A 90 4.54 -20.17 0.86
CA SER A 90 5.51 -21.12 1.45
C SER A 90 6.12 -20.70 2.78
N LYS A 91 5.95 -19.43 3.19
CA LYS A 91 6.36 -18.95 4.51
C LYS A 91 5.21 -19.00 5.50
N ASP A 92 5.52 -19.46 6.71
CA ASP A 92 4.66 -19.27 7.88
C ASP A 92 4.77 -17.80 8.33
N TRP A 93 3.77 -17.01 7.98
CA TRP A 93 3.60 -15.64 8.47
C TRP A 93 2.85 -15.60 9.80
N GLY A 94 2.80 -16.74 10.50
CA GLY A 94 1.96 -16.94 11.67
C GLY A 94 0.49 -16.75 11.33
N THR A 95 -0.23 -16.06 12.23
CA THR A 95 -1.65 -15.74 12.05
C THR A 95 -1.92 -14.94 10.77
N TYR A 96 -0.95 -14.14 10.30
CA TYR A 96 -1.07 -13.27 9.13
C TYR A 96 -0.87 -13.98 7.78
N THR A 97 -0.58 -15.29 7.79
CA THR A 97 -0.48 -16.10 6.56
C THR A 97 -1.76 -16.02 5.71
N SER A 98 -2.90 -15.77 6.36
CA SER A 98 -4.17 -15.53 5.70
C SER A 98 -4.88 -14.37 6.40
N LEU A 99 -4.98 -13.24 5.71
CA LEU A 99 -5.78 -12.09 6.13
C LEU A 99 -7.24 -12.50 6.47
N PRO A 100 -7.95 -13.29 5.65
CA PRO A 100 -9.27 -13.79 6.01
C PRO A 100 -9.29 -14.56 7.34
N THR A 101 -8.30 -15.43 7.60
CA THR A 101 -8.19 -16.19 8.85
C THR A 101 -7.89 -15.28 10.04
N THR A 102 -7.07 -14.26 9.83
CA THR A 102 -6.80 -13.22 10.84
C THR A 102 -8.08 -12.46 11.19
N ILE A 103 -8.86 -12.06 10.18
CA ILE A 103 -10.14 -11.35 10.34
C ILE A 103 -11.12 -12.20 11.13
N SER A 104 -11.30 -13.47 10.78
CA SER A 104 -12.19 -14.36 11.54
C SER A 104 -11.71 -14.58 12.98
N SER A 105 -10.39 -14.63 13.22
CA SER A 105 -9.83 -14.75 14.57
C SER A 105 -10.05 -13.48 15.39
N LEU A 106 -9.91 -12.30 14.78
CA LEU A 106 -10.19 -11.01 15.39
C LEU A 106 -11.65 -10.96 15.87
N GLN A 107 -12.60 -11.44 15.07
CA GLN A 107 -14.02 -11.47 15.45
C GLN A 107 -14.29 -12.38 16.65
N GLN A 108 -13.64 -13.54 16.72
CA GLN A 108 -13.79 -14.46 17.85
C GLN A 108 -13.20 -13.91 19.15
N LEU A 109 -12.10 -13.16 19.05
CA LEU A 109 -11.40 -12.58 20.20
C LEU A 109 -11.98 -11.24 20.64
N TYR A 110 -12.59 -10.50 19.72
CA TYR A 110 -13.28 -9.26 20.06
C TYR A 110 -14.49 -9.65 20.93
N PRO A 111 -14.54 -9.24 22.21
CA PRO A 111 -15.63 -9.61 23.07
C PRO A 111 -16.94 -9.18 22.41
N GLN A 112 -17.98 -10.00 22.53
CA GLN A 112 -19.35 -9.65 22.16
C GLN A 112 -19.79 -8.46 23.00
N GLN A 113 -19.36 -7.26 22.59
CA GLN A 113 -19.81 -6.00 23.16
C GLN A 113 -21.19 -5.68 22.59
N SER A 114 -21.87 -4.72 23.19
CA SER A 114 -23.18 -4.24 22.72
C SER A 114 -23.15 -3.65 21.30
N ARG A 115 -21.96 -3.39 20.73
CA ARG A 115 -21.77 -2.83 19.40
C ARG A 115 -20.81 -3.65 18.54
N PRO A 116 -21.07 -3.78 17.23
CA PRO A 116 -20.13 -4.39 16.29
C PRO A 116 -18.83 -3.57 16.21
N LEU A 117 -17.73 -4.23 15.87
CA LEU A 117 -16.45 -3.55 15.61
C LEU A 117 -16.58 -2.79 14.29
N THR A 118 -16.41 -1.47 14.30
CA THR A 118 -16.44 -0.65 13.09
C THR A 118 -15.02 -0.46 12.53
N ILE A 119 -14.84 -0.71 11.24
CA ILE A 119 -13.58 -0.50 10.53
C ILE A 119 -13.85 0.32 9.27
N ARG A 120 -13.11 1.43 9.12
CA ARG A 120 -13.10 2.29 7.95
C ARG A 120 -11.73 2.27 7.31
N ALA A 121 -11.66 1.91 6.03
CA ALA A 121 -10.44 1.92 5.25
C ALA A 121 -10.50 3.03 4.19
N TYR A 122 -9.41 3.78 4.07
CA TYR A 122 -9.28 4.91 3.14
C TYR A 122 -8.12 4.59 2.21
N PHE A 123 -8.37 4.61 0.90
CA PHE A 123 -7.39 4.33 -0.14
C PHE A 123 -7.17 5.56 -1.01
N ALA A 124 -5.91 5.91 -1.28
CA ALA A 124 -5.62 7.07 -2.10
C ALA A 124 -5.85 6.77 -3.58
N ALA A 125 -6.36 7.74 -4.32
CA ALA A 125 -6.73 7.57 -5.72
C ALA A 125 -5.52 7.26 -6.63
N SER A 126 -4.39 7.92 -6.39
CA SER A 126 -3.16 7.76 -7.17
C SER A 126 -2.06 6.98 -6.43
N ASP A 127 -2.40 6.25 -5.36
CA ASP A 127 -1.44 5.41 -4.63
C ASP A 127 -0.75 4.40 -5.56
N GLN A 128 0.57 4.55 -5.79
CA GLN A 128 1.37 3.62 -6.58
C GLN A 128 1.89 2.43 -5.77
N ILE A 129 1.85 2.53 -4.44
CA ILE A 129 2.32 1.57 -3.45
C ILE A 129 1.30 0.45 -3.25
N ILE A 130 0.10 0.80 -2.80
CA ILE A 130 -0.99 -0.15 -2.61
C ILE A 130 -1.76 -0.36 -3.92
N GLY A 131 -2.08 0.75 -4.58
CA GLY A 131 -2.86 0.78 -5.81
C GLY A 131 -4.25 0.17 -5.71
N LYS A 132 -4.98 0.25 -6.84
CA LYS A 132 -6.34 -0.29 -6.95
C LYS A 132 -6.40 -1.81 -6.71
N GLY A 133 -5.34 -2.54 -7.07
CA GLY A 133 -5.26 -3.98 -6.85
C GLY A 133 -5.21 -4.35 -5.36
N GLY A 134 -4.40 -3.62 -4.58
CA GLY A 134 -4.31 -3.81 -3.14
C GLY A 134 -5.63 -3.49 -2.43
N GLN A 135 -6.31 -2.41 -2.84
CA GLN A 135 -7.66 -2.08 -2.35
C GLN A 135 -8.64 -3.23 -2.59
N VAL A 136 -8.77 -3.70 -3.84
CA VAL A 136 -9.71 -4.79 -4.17
C VAL A 136 -9.37 -6.05 -3.37
N TYR A 137 -8.09 -6.40 -3.27
CA TYR A 137 -7.67 -7.57 -2.50
C TYR A 137 -8.05 -7.45 -1.02
N PHE A 138 -7.85 -6.28 -0.40
CA PHE A 138 -8.18 -6.05 1.00
C PHE A 138 -9.69 -6.09 1.24
N GLU A 139 -10.49 -5.45 0.38
CA GLU A 139 -11.95 -5.52 0.42
C GLU A 139 -12.44 -6.97 0.31
N GLU A 140 -11.90 -7.76 -0.62
CA GLU A 140 -12.25 -9.18 -0.77
C GLU A 140 -11.82 -10.03 0.43
N CYS A 141 -10.74 -9.68 1.13
CA CYS A 141 -10.37 -10.36 2.37
C CYS A 141 -11.41 -10.13 3.47
N TRP A 142 -11.89 -8.90 3.62
CA TRP A 142 -12.99 -8.57 4.53
C TRP A 142 -14.30 -9.24 4.13
N LYS A 143 -14.66 -9.22 2.85
CA LYS A 143 -15.84 -9.92 2.30
C LYS A 143 -15.78 -11.45 2.33
N ARG A 144 -14.66 -12.05 2.74
CA ARG A 144 -14.53 -13.51 2.91
C ARG A 144 -14.39 -13.89 4.38
N GLY A 145 -13.72 -13.03 5.15
CA GLY A 145 -13.47 -13.24 6.57
C GLY A 145 -14.65 -12.83 7.46
N ASN A 146 -15.43 -11.82 7.04
CA ASN A 146 -16.50 -11.22 7.85
C ASN A 146 -17.82 -12.03 7.83
N ASP A 147 -17.99 -12.88 6.83
CA ASP A 147 -19.20 -13.60 6.42
C ASP A 147 -19.63 -14.64 7.46
N ALA A 148 -18.70 -15.06 8.31
CA ALA A 148 -18.90 -16.16 9.24
C ALA A 148 -19.72 -15.74 10.48
N GLN A 149 -19.75 -14.45 10.84
CA GLN A 149 -20.45 -13.96 12.04
C GLN A 149 -21.04 -12.53 11.93
N GLY A 150 -20.73 -11.74 10.91
CA GLY A 150 -21.36 -10.42 10.70
C GLY A 150 -21.11 -9.39 11.83
N GLN A 151 -20.02 -9.55 12.59
CA GLN A 151 -19.71 -8.74 13.78
C GLN A 151 -18.91 -7.48 13.49
N VAL A 152 -18.43 -7.29 12.25
CA VAL A 152 -17.64 -6.12 11.86
C VAL A 152 -18.41 -5.31 10.83
N ASP A 153 -18.64 -4.04 11.14
CA ASP A 153 -19.09 -3.05 10.18
C ASP A 153 -17.85 -2.54 9.43
N PHE A 154 -17.57 -3.14 8.27
CA PHE A 154 -16.46 -2.77 7.41
C PHE A 154 -16.94 -1.92 6.22
N ALA A 155 -16.31 -0.78 6.03
CA ALA A 155 -16.44 0.01 4.82
C ALA A 155 -15.06 0.47 4.32
N ALA A 156 -14.91 0.52 3.01
CA ALA A 156 -13.74 1.07 2.35
C ALA A 156 -14.17 2.17 1.38
N LYS A 157 -13.36 3.22 1.27
CA LYS A 157 -13.54 4.22 0.22
C LYS A 157 -12.22 4.62 -0.42
N ARG A 158 -12.33 5.03 -1.68
CA ARG A 158 -11.26 5.70 -2.41
C ARG A 158 -11.43 7.21 -2.23
N VAL A 159 -10.33 7.91 -2.03
CA VAL A 159 -10.30 9.36 -1.82
C VAL A 159 -9.65 9.99 -3.05
N ASP A 160 -10.39 10.84 -3.75
CA ASP A 160 -9.90 11.52 -4.95
C ASP A 160 -8.83 12.56 -4.60
N ASP A 161 -8.02 12.95 -5.59
CA ASP A 161 -6.92 13.90 -5.44
C ASP A 161 -5.95 13.59 -4.28
N THR A 162 -5.75 12.30 -3.98
CA THR A 162 -4.81 11.84 -2.97
C THR A 162 -3.85 10.77 -3.46
N ASP A 163 -2.62 10.83 -2.92
CA ASP A 163 -1.55 9.86 -3.11
C ASP A 163 -1.19 9.17 -1.78
N HIS A 164 -0.13 8.36 -1.80
CA HIS A 164 0.31 7.60 -0.64
C HIS A 164 0.66 8.47 0.58
N ASP A 165 1.21 9.65 0.34
CA ASP A 165 1.79 10.50 1.38
C ASP A 165 0.80 11.57 1.86
N ASN A 166 -0.07 12.06 0.97
CA ASN A 166 -0.93 13.20 1.24
C ASN A 166 -2.33 12.83 1.76
N ILE A 167 -2.76 11.56 1.67
CA ILE A 167 -4.07 11.12 2.18
C ILE A 167 -4.35 11.44 3.67
N PRO A 168 -3.35 11.51 4.58
CA PRO A 168 -3.59 11.87 5.97
C PRO A 168 -3.74 13.37 6.21
N LEU A 169 -3.53 14.23 5.20
CA LEU A 169 -3.62 15.68 5.38
C LEU A 169 -5.06 16.12 5.72
N VAL A 170 -5.19 17.14 6.55
CA VAL A 170 -6.48 17.56 7.12
C VAL A 170 -7.46 18.01 6.04
N GLU A 171 -6.94 18.70 5.02
CA GLU A 171 -7.69 19.17 3.84
C GLU A 171 -8.28 18.04 2.98
N LYS A 172 -7.82 16.79 3.16
CA LYS A 172 -8.38 15.62 2.47
C LYS A 172 -9.59 15.03 3.20
N GLU A 173 -9.95 15.61 4.35
CA GLU A 173 -11.14 15.30 5.17
C GLU A 173 -11.21 13.89 5.77
N CYS A 174 -10.35 12.95 5.39
CA CYS A 174 -10.29 11.58 5.92
C CYS A 174 -10.24 11.57 7.46
N LEU A 175 -9.32 12.34 8.05
CA LEU A 175 -9.20 12.45 9.50
C LEU A 175 -10.44 13.09 10.14
N GLY A 176 -11.04 14.09 9.47
CA GLY A 176 -12.26 14.75 9.94
C GLY A 176 -13.45 13.79 9.99
N GLU A 177 -13.61 12.93 8.99
CA GLU A 177 -14.62 11.87 9.00
C GLU A 177 -14.39 10.86 10.12
N ILE A 178 -13.15 10.39 10.29
CA ILE A 178 -12.80 9.45 11.36
C ILE A 178 -13.19 10.03 12.73
N PHE A 179 -12.85 11.30 13.00
CA PHE A 179 -13.20 11.93 14.27
C PHE A 179 -14.71 12.14 14.45
N ARG A 180 -15.46 12.41 13.38
CA ARG A 180 -16.93 12.49 13.44
C ARG A 180 -17.56 11.15 13.76
N GLU A 181 -17.15 10.08 13.07
CA GLU A 181 -17.66 8.73 13.37
C GLU A 181 -17.32 8.31 14.80
N ILE A 182 -16.10 8.57 15.28
CA ILE A 182 -15.71 8.27 16.66
C ILE A 182 -16.56 9.08 17.66
N LYS A 183 -16.87 10.35 17.35
CA LYS A 183 -17.73 11.17 18.19
C LYS A 183 -19.14 10.57 18.27
N ASP A 184 -19.74 10.28 17.11
CA ASP A 184 -21.09 9.72 17.01
C ASP A 184 -21.21 8.32 17.66
N LEU A 185 -20.10 7.60 17.80
CA LEU A 185 -20.03 6.33 18.54
C LEU A 185 -20.05 6.48 20.07
N ASN A 186 -19.84 7.68 20.60
CA ASN A 186 -19.77 7.97 22.04
C ASN A 186 -20.95 8.83 22.54
N ASP A 187 -21.76 9.36 21.63
CA ASP A 187 -23.03 10.06 21.92
C ASP A 187 -24.21 9.06 21.98
#